data_AF-A0A8H7G675-F1
#
_entry.id   AF-A0A8H7G675-F1
#
_cell.length_a   1.000
_cell.length_b   1.000
_cell.length_c   1.000
_cell.angle_alpha   90.00
_cell.angle_beta   90.00
_cell.angle_gamma   90.00
#
_symmetry.space_group_name_H-M   'P 1'
#
loop_
_entity.id
_entity.type
_entity.pdbx_description
1 polymer ?
#
loop_
_entity_poly.entity_id
_entity_poly.type
_entity_poly.pdbx_seq_one_letter_code
_entity_poly.pdbx_strand_id
1 'polypeptide(L)'
;MLAVTHLRASVSFLPSLHTVTSLQIHNIWAGSLIEFQHWKDILSSLKHLISLVVNGDVVTSPTWISGGSVTLPVLRTLEINVVDLEEPESDLFECLYDTIDAPLLECLLLHNYIDGDLAFLEDSWHLGASKFPMLGTLVLSGLGEEVDSLNHFMQAFPHTQAVIFKAPMKGHLYEVLQLLQETDGPHPRYWPRLRHLTAIDLQFSDRDDMNELLLTCFVGRMSMGKPIETLALTRTDIDKLSVYDDGLFYQAEWMDLVKVVEYESDDEA
;
A
#
# COMPACT_ATOMS: atom_id res chain seq x y z
N MET A 1 14.80 -18.46 13.78
CA MET A 1 16.19 -17.98 13.66
C MET A 1 16.13 -16.76 12.76
N LEU A 2 16.08 -15.55 13.35
CA LEU A 2 16.08 -14.29 12.60
C LEU A 2 17.54 -13.93 12.29
N ALA A 3 17.91 -13.90 11.01
CA ALA A 3 19.11 -13.21 10.57
C ALA A 3 18.66 -11.87 9.98
N VAL A 4 18.86 -10.79 10.74
CA VAL A 4 18.66 -9.41 10.29
C VAL A 4 20.04 -8.87 9.94
N THR A 5 20.25 -8.52 8.68
CA THR A 5 21.51 -7.93 8.22
C THR A 5 21.24 -6.48 7.86
N HIS A 6 21.77 -5.56 8.65
CA HIS A 6 21.83 -4.15 8.28
C HIS A 6 23.07 -3.95 7.39
N LEU A 7 22.86 -3.69 6.10
CA LEU A 7 23.94 -3.26 5.20
C LEU A 7 24.24 -1.77 5.47
N ARG A 8 24.82 -1.47 6.64
CA ARG A 8 25.62 -0.27 6.84
C ARG A 8 27.06 -0.67 6.66
N ALA A 9 27.80 0.03 5.81
CA ALA A 9 29.22 -0.18 5.53
C ALA A 9 30.01 -0.45 6.84
N SER A 10 30.14 -1.72 7.21
CA SER A 10 30.81 -2.15 8.43
C SER A 10 31.26 -3.59 8.27
N VAL A 11 32.54 -3.80 8.55
CA VAL A 11 33.28 -5.05 8.37
C VAL A 11 32.92 -5.97 9.52
N SER A 12 31.85 -6.76 9.38
CA SER A 12 31.59 -7.87 10.30
C SER A 12 30.95 -9.04 9.56
N PHE A 13 31.16 -10.25 10.09
CA PHE A 13 30.80 -11.53 9.50
C PHE A 13 29.33 -11.55 9.05
N LEU A 14 29.11 -11.34 7.75
CA LEU A 14 27.79 -11.43 7.17
C LEU A 14 27.32 -12.88 7.27
N PRO A 15 26.11 -13.16 7.79
CA PRO A 15 25.54 -14.49 7.74
C PRO A 15 25.48 -14.95 6.28
N SER A 16 25.55 -16.26 6.04
CA SER A 16 25.34 -16.79 4.69
C SER A 16 24.01 -16.25 4.16
N LEU A 17 24.04 -15.64 2.98
CA LEU A 17 22.87 -15.00 2.36
C LEU A 17 21.67 -15.96 2.27
N HIS A 18 21.94 -17.26 2.18
CA HIS A 18 20.92 -18.32 2.17
C HIS A 18 20.11 -18.43 3.48
N THR A 19 20.57 -17.83 4.59
CA THR A 19 19.86 -17.87 5.89
C THR A 19 19.12 -16.57 6.21
N VAL A 20 19.27 -15.55 5.38
CA VAL A 20 18.66 -14.24 5.59
C VAL A 20 17.16 -14.32 5.32
N THR A 21 16.38 -13.96 6.34
CA THR A 21 14.90 -13.94 6.28
C THR A 21 14.34 -12.53 6.22
N SER A 22 15.11 -11.52 6.64
CA SER A 22 14.75 -10.11 6.56
C SER A 22 15.93 -9.31 6.05
N LEU A 23 15.70 -8.51 5.02
CA LEU A 23 16.68 -7.59 4.46
C LEU A 23 16.09 -6.19 4.49
N GLN A 24 16.85 -5.26 5.06
CA GLN A 24 16.53 -3.84 4.98
C GLN A 24 17.66 -3.13 4.24
N ILE A 25 17.31 -2.51 3.14
CA ILE A 25 18.20 -1.67 2.34
C ILE A 25 17.81 -0.23 2.64
N HIS A 26 18.77 0.55 3.11
CA HIS A 26 18.57 1.95 3.48
C HIS A 26 19.44 2.81 2.61
N ASN A 27 19.04 4.07 2.40
CA ASN A 27 19.89 5.09 1.83
C ASN A 27 20.39 4.66 0.44
N ILE A 28 19.47 4.22 -0.43
CA ILE A 28 19.77 4.16 -1.86
C ILE A 28 19.65 5.59 -2.39
N TRP A 29 20.69 6.10 -3.03
CA TRP A 29 20.72 7.46 -3.59
C TRP A 29 21.17 7.39 -5.05
N ALA A 30 20.79 8.38 -5.85
CA ALA A 30 21.40 8.66 -7.15
C ALA A 30 22.94 8.74 -7.02
N GLY A 31 23.65 7.75 -7.57
CA GLY A 31 25.11 7.63 -7.46
C GLY A 31 25.61 6.57 -6.48
N SER A 32 24.72 5.82 -5.83
CA SER A 32 25.12 4.59 -5.13
C SER A 32 25.76 3.63 -6.14
N LEU A 33 26.93 3.08 -5.79
CA LEU A 33 27.77 2.25 -6.67
C LEU A 33 27.20 0.84 -6.90
N ILE A 34 25.99 0.54 -6.43
CA ILE A 34 25.41 -0.80 -6.58
C ILE A 34 24.77 -0.86 -7.97
N GLU A 35 25.55 -1.36 -8.93
CA GLU A 35 25.02 -1.71 -10.24
C GLU A 35 23.84 -2.68 -10.10
N PHE A 36 22.84 -2.53 -10.97
CA PHE A 36 21.62 -3.37 -10.97
C PHE A 36 21.95 -4.86 -10.92
N GLN A 37 22.95 -5.31 -11.68
CA GLN A 37 23.33 -6.72 -11.73
C GLN A 37 23.75 -7.25 -10.35
N HIS A 38 24.49 -6.46 -9.56
CA HIS A 38 24.85 -6.85 -8.19
C HIS A 38 23.62 -6.94 -7.29
N TRP A 39 22.68 -6.00 -7.43
CA TRP A 39 21.43 -6.03 -6.67
C TRP A 39 20.60 -7.28 -7.02
N LYS A 40 20.50 -7.57 -8.32
CA LYS A 40 19.84 -8.76 -8.85
C LYS A 40 20.48 -10.05 -8.32
N ASP A 41 21.81 -10.12 -8.30
CA ASP A 41 22.55 -11.28 -7.81
C ASP A 41 22.37 -11.46 -6.29
N ILE A 42 22.39 -10.37 -5.53
CA ILE A 42 22.08 -10.37 -4.09
C ILE A 42 20.68 -10.94 -3.88
N LEU A 43 19.65 -10.34 -4.47
CA LEU A 43 18.27 -10.82 -4.29
C LEU A 43 18.09 -12.26 -4.75
N SER A 44 18.72 -12.64 -5.87
CA SER A 44 18.66 -14.00 -6.39
C SER A 44 19.24 -15.04 -5.41
N SER A 45 20.17 -14.65 -4.55
CA SER A 45 20.75 -15.52 -3.52
C SER A 45 19.88 -15.71 -2.27
N LEU A 46 18.92 -14.80 -2.03
CA LEU A 46 18.08 -14.71 -0.83
C LEU A 46 16.81 -15.56 -0.96
N LYS A 47 16.97 -16.87 -1.17
CA LYS A 47 15.83 -17.79 -1.39
C LYS A 47 14.89 -17.95 -0.19
N HIS A 48 15.31 -17.53 0.99
CA HIS A 48 14.56 -17.61 2.24
C HIS A 48 14.06 -16.24 2.74
N LEU A 49 14.15 -15.20 1.91
CA LEU A 49 13.73 -13.85 2.28
C LEU A 49 12.22 -13.78 2.46
N ILE A 50 11.79 -13.45 3.68
CA ILE A 50 10.37 -13.30 4.07
C ILE A 50 9.96 -11.82 4.03
N SER A 51 10.87 -10.92 4.41
CA SER A 51 10.62 -9.48 4.49
C SER A 51 11.73 -8.71 3.78
N LEU A 52 11.34 -7.81 2.88
CA LEU A 52 12.22 -6.88 2.19
C LEU A 52 11.74 -5.45 2.46
N VAL A 53 12.62 -4.62 3.00
CA VAL A 53 12.39 -3.19 3.16
C VAL A 53 13.41 -2.44 2.30
N VAL A 54 12.93 -1.51 1.48
CA VAL A 54 13.75 -0.66 0.62
C VAL A 54 13.44 0.79 0.95
N ASN A 55 14.42 1.49 1.54
CA ASN A 55 14.35 2.93 1.83
C ASN A 55 15.36 3.69 0.99
N GLY A 56 14.91 4.71 0.26
CA GLY A 56 15.74 5.62 -0.53
C GLY A 56 15.12 5.95 -1.87
N ASP A 57 15.87 6.64 -2.70
CA ASP A 57 15.51 6.96 -4.08
C ASP A 57 16.43 6.17 -4.98
N VAL A 58 15.89 5.21 -5.72
CA VAL A 58 16.75 4.56 -6.70
C VAL A 58 16.84 5.45 -7.92
N VAL A 59 18.04 6.02 -8.03
CA VAL A 59 18.84 6.24 -9.23
C VAL A 59 18.03 6.18 -10.54
N THR A 60 17.82 7.36 -11.12
CA THR A 60 17.48 7.64 -12.52
C THR A 60 18.53 7.10 -13.53
N SER A 61 19.20 5.98 -13.21
CA SER A 61 20.28 5.45 -14.04
C SER A 61 19.70 4.76 -15.27
N PRO A 62 20.17 5.10 -16.48
CA PRO A 62 19.82 4.38 -17.71
C PRO A 62 20.30 2.91 -17.75
N THR A 63 20.84 2.38 -16.64
CA THR A 63 21.37 1.02 -16.51
C THR A 63 20.44 0.03 -15.81
N TRP A 64 19.28 0.48 -15.33
CA TRP A 64 18.19 -0.43 -14.97
C TRP A 64 17.57 -0.98 -16.27
N ILE A 65 18.26 -1.94 -16.88
CA ILE A 65 17.78 -2.59 -18.11
C ILE A 65 16.56 -3.44 -17.72
N SER A 66 15.40 -3.03 -18.21
CA SER A 66 14.15 -3.77 -18.16
C SER A 66 14.33 -5.18 -18.77
N GLY A 67 13.78 -6.20 -18.09
CA GLY A 67 13.76 -7.58 -18.60
C GLY A 67 14.45 -8.63 -17.74
N GLY A 68 14.84 -8.31 -16.51
CA GLY A 68 15.52 -9.24 -15.61
C GLY A 68 14.81 -9.46 -14.29
N SER A 69 13.67 -10.15 -14.26
CA SER A 69 12.99 -10.42 -12.99
C SER A 69 13.78 -11.39 -12.09
N VAL A 70 13.57 -11.24 -10.78
CA VAL A 70 14.10 -12.08 -9.71
C VAL A 70 12.93 -12.66 -8.94
N THR A 71 12.84 -13.97 -8.91
CA THR A 71 11.85 -14.65 -8.08
C THR A 71 12.31 -14.75 -6.64
N LEU A 72 11.51 -14.16 -5.73
CA LEU A 72 11.62 -14.27 -4.29
C LEU A 72 10.48 -15.16 -3.77
N PRO A 73 10.68 -16.50 -3.75
CA PRO A 73 9.58 -17.46 -3.67
C PRO A 73 8.86 -17.50 -2.31
N VAL A 74 9.47 -16.96 -1.25
CA VAL A 74 8.90 -16.97 0.11
C VAL A 74 8.72 -15.57 0.68
N LEU A 75 8.90 -14.53 -0.14
CA LEU A 75 8.68 -13.16 0.29
C LEU A 75 7.20 -12.96 0.61
N ARG A 76 6.91 -12.48 1.82
CA ARG A 76 5.57 -12.21 2.33
C ARG A 76 5.30 -10.72 2.51
N THR A 77 6.34 -9.95 2.81
CA THR A 77 6.24 -8.51 3.06
C THR A 77 7.24 -7.75 2.21
N LEU A 78 6.76 -6.78 1.46
CA LEU A 78 7.56 -5.82 0.71
C LEU A 78 7.19 -4.42 1.18
N GLU A 79 8.17 -3.67 1.66
CA GLU A 79 8.02 -2.29 2.09
C GLU A 79 8.95 -1.40 1.26
N ILE A 80 8.37 -0.36 0.69
CA ILE A 80 9.05 0.59 -0.19
C ILE A 80 8.80 1.98 0.38
N ASN A 81 9.88 2.73 0.63
CA ASN A 81 9.83 4.04 1.22
C ASN A 81 10.75 5.00 0.46
N VAL A 82 10.13 5.95 -0.24
CA VAL A 82 10.81 7.03 -0.97
C VAL A 82 11.23 8.09 0.03
N VAL A 83 12.45 8.62 -0.12
CA VAL A 83 13.07 9.52 0.88
C VAL A 83 13.14 10.96 0.39
N ASP A 84 13.30 11.18 -0.92
CA ASP A 84 13.33 12.53 -1.50
C ASP A 84 12.04 12.80 -2.30
N LEU A 85 11.21 13.68 -1.74
CA LEU A 85 9.98 14.17 -2.37
C LEU A 85 10.23 15.43 -3.21
N GLU A 86 11.46 15.96 -3.26
CA GLU A 86 11.78 17.20 -3.98
C GLU A 86 12.02 16.97 -5.48
N GLU A 87 12.34 15.73 -5.89
CA GLU A 87 12.40 15.35 -7.31
C GLU A 87 11.07 14.70 -7.75
N PRO A 88 10.46 15.17 -8.85
CA PRO A 88 9.05 14.90 -9.16
C PRO A 88 8.74 13.48 -9.67
N GLU A 89 9.72 12.59 -9.85
CA GLU A 89 9.52 11.27 -10.44
C GLU A 89 10.55 10.28 -9.87
N SER A 90 10.12 9.37 -8.98
CA SER A 90 10.94 8.26 -8.50
C SER A 90 10.53 6.97 -9.22
N ASP A 91 11.38 6.50 -10.14
CA ASP A 91 11.21 5.21 -10.84
C ASP A 91 11.36 3.98 -9.92
N LEU A 92 11.56 4.19 -8.61
CA LEU A 92 11.75 3.11 -7.64
C LEU A 92 10.63 2.09 -7.67
N PHE A 93 9.38 2.55 -7.67
CA PHE A 93 8.22 1.66 -7.64
C PHE A 93 8.12 0.85 -8.92
N GLU A 94 8.25 1.49 -10.08
CA GLU A 94 8.28 0.79 -11.38
C GLU A 94 9.38 -0.26 -11.42
N CYS A 95 10.60 0.11 -11.03
CA CYS A 95 11.75 -0.77 -11.13
C CYS A 95 11.67 -1.96 -10.16
N LEU A 96 11.19 -1.76 -8.94
CA LEU A 96 10.93 -2.85 -8.00
C LEU A 96 9.77 -3.71 -8.47
N TYR A 97 8.71 -3.08 -8.97
CA TYR A 97 7.56 -3.78 -9.54
C TYR A 97 7.98 -4.65 -10.71
N ASP A 98 8.86 -4.18 -11.60
CA ASP A 98 9.36 -4.94 -12.74
C ASP A 98 10.35 -6.03 -12.34
N THR A 99 11.22 -5.75 -11.35
CA THR A 99 12.27 -6.69 -10.99
C THR A 99 11.79 -7.82 -10.08
N ILE A 100 10.83 -7.60 -9.18
CA ILE A 100 10.49 -8.59 -8.16
C ILE A 100 9.29 -9.43 -8.59
N ASP A 101 9.49 -10.75 -8.69
CA ASP A 101 8.41 -11.73 -8.73
C ASP A 101 8.27 -12.38 -7.33
N ALA A 102 7.14 -12.15 -6.65
CA ALA A 102 6.92 -12.63 -5.29
C ALA A 102 5.56 -13.33 -5.17
N PRO A 103 5.46 -14.61 -5.57
CA PRO A 103 4.18 -15.31 -5.66
C PRO A 103 3.46 -15.49 -4.31
N LEU A 104 4.19 -15.42 -3.20
CA LEU A 104 3.66 -15.54 -1.83
C LEU A 104 3.58 -14.20 -1.10
N LEU A 105 3.70 -13.07 -1.81
CA LEU A 105 3.60 -11.75 -1.20
C LEU A 105 2.19 -11.57 -0.62
N GLU A 106 2.10 -11.33 0.68
CA GLU A 106 0.85 -11.17 1.43
C GLU A 106 0.56 -9.68 1.71
N CYS A 107 1.62 -8.89 1.92
CA CYS A 107 1.54 -7.48 2.32
C CYS A 107 2.50 -6.61 1.51
N LEU A 108 1.98 -5.52 0.93
CA LEU A 108 2.74 -4.47 0.24
C LEU A 108 2.53 -3.15 0.99
N LEU A 109 3.63 -2.51 1.39
CA LEU A 109 3.64 -1.23 2.07
C LEU A 109 4.36 -0.21 1.20
N LEU A 110 3.67 0.88 0.85
CA LEU A 110 4.20 1.96 0.04
C LEU A 110 4.15 3.24 0.87
N HIS A 111 5.31 3.86 1.06
CA HIS A 111 5.48 5.07 1.85
C HIS A 111 6.04 6.21 1.00
N ASN A 112 5.51 7.41 1.23
CA ASN A 112 5.92 8.67 0.64
C ASN A 112 5.93 8.64 -0.90
N TYR A 113 4.94 8.00 -1.52
CA TYR A 113 4.83 8.00 -2.97
C TYR A 113 4.03 9.20 -3.45
N ILE A 114 4.32 9.69 -4.65
CA ILE A 114 3.46 10.66 -5.36
C ILE A 114 2.75 9.97 -6.51
N ASP A 115 1.71 10.58 -7.08
CA ASP A 115 0.93 9.93 -8.14
C ASP A 115 1.75 9.62 -9.39
N GLY A 116 2.74 10.46 -9.71
CA GLY A 116 3.70 10.23 -10.79
C GLY A 116 4.47 8.92 -10.65
N ASP A 117 4.80 8.52 -9.41
CA ASP A 117 5.53 7.29 -9.12
C ASP A 117 4.76 6.01 -9.51
N LEU A 118 3.46 6.14 -9.72
CA LEU A 118 2.53 5.04 -9.98
C LEU A 118 1.97 5.07 -11.40
N ALA A 119 2.35 6.06 -12.21
CA ALA A 119 1.90 6.20 -13.59
C ALA A 119 2.19 4.93 -14.41
N PHE A 120 3.29 4.24 -14.12
CA PHE A 120 3.67 2.98 -14.79
C PHE A 120 2.61 1.87 -14.67
N LEU A 121 1.73 1.93 -13.65
CA LEU A 121 0.65 0.96 -13.49
C LEU A 121 -0.42 1.09 -14.57
N GLU A 122 -0.55 2.24 -15.26
CA GLU A 122 -1.46 2.40 -16.40
C GLU A 122 -1.15 1.37 -17.51
N ASP A 123 0.13 1.12 -17.75
CA ASP A 123 0.59 0.16 -18.76
C ASP A 123 0.80 -1.25 -18.17
N SER A 124 1.15 -1.35 -16.88
CA SER A 124 1.66 -2.58 -16.27
C SER A 124 0.73 -3.27 -15.26
N TRP A 125 -0.49 -2.75 -15.04
CA TRP A 125 -1.45 -3.32 -14.08
C TRP A 125 -1.75 -4.81 -14.33
N HIS A 126 -1.77 -5.23 -15.59
CA HIS A 126 -2.10 -6.61 -15.98
C HIS A 126 -1.10 -7.64 -15.41
N LEU A 127 0.10 -7.21 -15.03
CA LEU A 127 1.11 -8.06 -14.41
C LEU A 127 0.85 -8.30 -12.92
N GLY A 128 0.15 -7.41 -12.22
CA GLY A 128 0.09 -7.39 -10.76
C GLY A 128 -0.47 -8.68 -10.18
N ALA A 129 -1.59 -9.16 -10.74
CA ALA A 129 -2.21 -10.42 -10.35
C ALA A 129 -1.36 -11.67 -10.65
N SER A 130 -0.41 -11.57 -11.57
CA SER A 130 0.52 -12.66 -11.90
C SER A 130 1.78 -12.65 -11.03
N LYS A 131 2.28 -11.46 -10.67
CA LYS A 131 3.49 -11.28 -9.87
C LYS A 131 3.22 -11.47 -8.38
N PHE A 132 2.08 -10.96 -7.91
CA PHE A 132 1.68 -10.97 -6.49
C PHE A 132 0.26 -11.57 -6.31
N PRO A 133 0.04 -12.84 -6.73
CA PRO A 133 -1.28 -13.46 -6.70
C PRO A 133 -1.88 -13.61 -5.29
N MET A 134 -1.04 -13.67 -4.26
CA MET A 134 -1.42 -13.80 -2.85
C MET A 134 -1.58 -12.47 -2.12
N LEU A 135 -1.39 -11.33 -2.80
CA LEU A 135 -1.43 -10.03 -2.16
C LEU A 135 -2.82 -9.77 -1.58
N GLY A 136 -2.87 -9.66 -0.25
CA GLY A 136 -4.11 -9.48 0.52
C GLY A 136 -4.18 -8.15 1.24
N THR A 137 -3.04 -7.54 1.56
CA THR A 137 -2.96 -6.28 2.32
C THR A 137 -2.14 -5.24 1.56
N LEU A 138 -2.71 -4.04 1.43
CA LEU A 138 -2.03 -2.87 0.89
C LEU A 138 -2.00 -1.78 1.96
N VAL A 139 -0.81 -1.27 2.27
CA VAL A 139 -0.61 -0.15 3.18
C VAL A 139 -0.06 1.02 2.39
N LEU A 140 -0.76 2.15 2.43
CA LEU A 140 -0.44 3.35 1.67
C LEU A 140 -0.22 4.50 2.65
N SER A 141 0.97 5.07 2.65
CA SER A 141 1.36 6.18 3.51
C SER A 141 1.89 7.30 2.64
N GLY A 142 1.30 8.49 2.74
CA GLY A 142 1.70 9.66 1.96
C GLY A 142 1.07 9.67 0.57
N LEU A 143 -0.25 9.52 0.46
CA LEU A 143 -0.94 9.79 -0.82
C LEU A 143 -0.58 11.21 -1.31
N GLY A 144 -0.21 11.30 -2.58
CA GLY A 144 -0.19 12.56 -3.33
C GLY A 144 -1.58 13.20 -3.41
N GLU A 145 -1.67 14.37 -4.03
CA GLU A 145 -2.91 15.15 -4.11
C GLU A 145 -3.96 14.55 -5.09
N GLU A 146 -3.67 13.47 -5.81
CA GLU A 146 -4.56 12.89 -6.82
C GLU A 146 -4.89 11.41 -6.50
N VAL A 147 -6.09 10.95 -6.90
CA VAL A 147 -6.61 9.58 -6.61
C VAL A 147 -6.66 8.71 -7.86
N ASP A 148 -6.31 9.25 -9.02
CA ASP A 148 -6.32 8.51 -10.29
C ASP A 148 -5.40 7.28 -10.25
N SER A 149 -4.31 7.34 -9.48
CA SER A 149 -3.39 6.22 -9.25
C SER A 149 -4.04 5.04 -8.50
N LEU A 150 -5.04 5.28 -7.63
CA LEU A 150 -5.73 4.22 -6.89
C LEU A 150 -6.55 3.30 -7.79
N ASN A 151 -7.09 3.82 -8.89
CA ASN A 151 -7.77 2.99 -9.88
C ASN A 151 -6.85 1.91 -10.46
N HIS A 152 -5.59 2.28 -10.73
CA HIS A 152 -4.59 1.36 -11.24
C HIS A 152 -4.19 0.31 -10.20
N PHE A 153 -4.11 0.67 -8.92
CA PHE A 153 -3.92 -0.31 -7.84
C PHE A 153 -5.07 -1.31 -7.72
N MET A 154 -6.31 -0.85 -7.86
CA MET A 154 -7.49 -1.71 -7.81
C MET A 154 -7.46 -2.76 -8.93
N GLN A 155 -6.97 -2.38 -10.11
CA GLN A 155 -6.82 -3.28 -11.25
C GLN A 155 -5.61 -4.20 -11.13
N ALA A 156 -4.47 -3.70 -10.65
CA ALA A 156 -3.25 -4.48 -10.48
C ALA A 156 -3.41 -5.55 -9.39
N PHE A 157 -4.14 -5.22 -8.31
CA PHE A 157 -4.27 -6.07 -7.14
C PHE A 157 -5.75 -6.34 -6.79
N PRO A 158 -6.48 -7.07 -7.65
CA PRO A 158 -7.92 -7.28 -7.47
C PRO A 158 -8.26 -8.21 -6.29
N HIS A 159 -7.27 -8.90 -5.74
CA HIS A 159 -7.44 -9.84 -4.62
C HIS A 159 -7.27 -9.20 -3.24
N THR A 160 -6.90 -7.93 -3.17
CA THR A 160 -6.71 -7.19 -1.92
C THR A 160 -7.96 -7.26 -1.05
N GLN A 161 -7.76 -7.63 0.21
CA GLN A 161 -8.79 -7.79 1.24
C GLN A 161 -8.73 -6.70 2.30
N ALA A 162 -7.55 -6.12 2.53
CA ALA A 162 -7.32 -5.06 3.49
C ALA A 162 -6.55 -3.90 2.84
N VAL A 163 -7.02 -2.68 3.06
CA VAL A 163 -6.33 -1.45 2.64
C VAL A 163 -6.21 -0.52 3.84
N ILE A 164 -4.99 -0.03 4.08
CA ILE A 164 -4.67 0.82 5.21
C ILE A 164 -4.07 2.12 4.70
N PHE A 165 -4.77 3.23 4.91
CA PHE A 165 -4.29 4.57 4.61
C PHE A 165 -3.67 5.19 5.87
N LYS A 166 -2.33 5.31 5.90
CA LYS A 166 -1.52 5.77 7.05
C LYS A 166 -1.19 7.26 7.06
N ALA A 167 -1.71 8.04 6.12
CA ALA A 167 -1.52 9.49 6.07
C ALA A 167 -2.86 10.21 6.00
N PRO A 168 -2.90 11.51 6.38
CA PRO A 168 -4.11 12.31 6.30
C PRO A 168 -4.72 12.24 4.91
N MET A 169 -5.91 11.66 4.81
CA MET A 169 -6.64 11.57 3.54
C MET A 169 -7.38 12.89 3.31
N LYS A 170 -6.67 13.93 2.88
CA LYS A 170 -7.25 15.25 2.55
C LYS A 170 -8.20 15.15 1.35
N GLY A 171 -9.46 14.81 1.58
CA GLY A 171 -10.44 14.59 0.51
C GLY A 171 -10.34 13.23 -0.17
N HIS A 172 -9.20 12.52 -0.11
CA HIS A 172 -9.04 11.24 -0.82
C HIS A 172 -9.95 10.11 -0.34
N LEU A 173 -10.37 10.09 0.94
CA LEU A 173 -11.32 9.08 1.40
C LEU A 173 -12.63 9.18 0.62
N TYR A 174 -13.10 10.41 0.34
CA TYR A 174 -14.31 10.64 -0.43
C TYR A 174 -14.21 9.95 -1.80
N GLU A 175 -13.10 10.18 -2.50
CA GLU A 175 -12.83 9.61 -3.82
C GLU A 175 -12.66 8.09 -3.75
N VAL A 176 -11.95 7.55 -2.75
CA VAL A 176 -11.85 6.10 -2.52
C VAL A 176 -13.24 5.47 -2.31
N LEU A 177 -14.08 6.07 -1.48
CA LEU A 177 -15.44 5.58 -1.22
C LEU A 177 -16.31 5.66 -2.47
N GLN A 178 -16.12 6.66 -3.34
CA GLN A 178 -16.78 6.73 -4.65
C GLN A 178 -16.30 5.62 -5.57
N LEU A 179 -15.00 5.39 -5.69
CA LEU A 179 -14.43 4.31 -6.51
C LEU A 179 -14.94 2.93 -6.07
N LEU A 180 -15.09 2.72 -4.76
CA LEU A 180 -15.66 1.47 -4.22
C LEU A 180 -17.13 1.24 -4.58
N GLN A 181 -17.84 2.26 -5.08
CA GLN A 181 -19.22 2.18 -5.57
C GLN A 181 -19.31 1.95 -7.07
N GLU A 182 -18.24 2.18 -7.85
CA GLU A 182 -18.28 2.08 -9.31
C GLU A 182 -18.38 0.62 -9.78
N THR A 183 -19.57 0.20 -10.23
CA THR A 183 -19.82 -1.18 -10.68
C THR A 183 -19.84 -1.37 -12.19
N ASP A 184 -20.06 -0.29 -12.94
CA ASP A 184 -20.57 -0.39 -14.32
C ASP A 184 -19.51 0.03 -15.34
N GLY A 185 -18.49 -0.82 -15.49
CA GLY A 185 -17.48 -0.69 -16.55
C GLY A 185 -16.94 -2.05 -17.01
N PRO A 186 -16.44 -2.16 -18.26
CA PRO A 186 -15.81 -3.38 -18.76
C PRO A 186 -14.57 -3.81 -17.95
N HIS A 187 -14.01 -2.87 -17.18
CA HIS A 187 -12.96 -3.10 -16.19
C HIS A 187 -13.47 -2.59 -14.84
N PRO A 188 -13.91 -3.46 -13.91
CA PRO A 188 -14.38 -3.03 -12.60
C PRO A 188 -13.25 -2.28 -11.88
N ARG A 189 -13.44 -0.99 -11.64
CA ARG A 189 -12.48 -0.08 -10.98
C ARG A 189 -12.65 -0.10 -9.47
N TYR A 190 -12.77 -1.29 -8.89
CA TYR A 190 -12.95 -1.44 -7.45
C TYR A 190 -12.23 -2.69 -6.95
N TRP A 191 -11.92 -2.74 -5.65
CA TRP A 191 -11.43 -3.96 -5.00
C TRP A 191 -12.60 -4.90 -4.67
N PRO A 192 -12.84 -5.98 -5.44
CA PRO A 192 -14.01 -6.83 -5.24
C PRO A 192 -13.94 -7.66 -3.96
N ARG A 193 -12.73 -7.89 -3.42
CA ARG A 193 -12.51 -8.69 -2.21
C ARG A 193 -12.23 -7.87 -0.96
N LEU A 194 -12.25 -6.54 -1.05
CA LEU A 194 -12.01 -5.67 0.10
C LEU A 194 -13.02 -5.96 1.21
N ARG A 195 -12.53 -6.25 2.41
CA ARG A 195 -13.35 -6.48 3.62
C ARG A 195 -12.94 -5.56 4.76
N HIS A 196 -11.70 -5.09 4.76
CA HIS A 196 -11.15 -4.26 5.81
C HIS A 196 -10.61 -2.97 5.21
N LEU A 197 -11.14 -1.85 5.68
CA LEU A 197 -10.68 -0.53 5.30
C LEU A 197 -10.19 0.18 6.58
N THR A 198 -8.98 0.72 6.54
CA THR A 198 -8.46 1.58 7.60
C THR A 198 -8.18 2.95 7.01
N ALA A 199 -8.75 3.98 7.61
CA ALA A 199 -8.54 5.35 7.20
C ALA A 199 -8.23 6.20 8.44
N ILE A 200 -7.14 6.96 8.38
CA ILE A 200 -6.57 7.67 9.52
C ILE A 200 -6.53 9.16 9.20
N ASP A 201 -6.86 9.98 10.20
CA ASP A 201 -6.91 11.44 10.11
C ASP A 201 -7.82 11.91 8.96
N LEU A 202 -9.10 11.61 9.11
CA LEU A 202 -10.11 12.03 8.15
C LEU A 202 -10.24 13.55 8.16
N GLN A 203 -9.96 14.16 7.01
CA GLN A 203 -10.19 15.57 6.76
C GLN A 203 -11.38 15.70 5.79
N PHE A 204 -12.51 16.15 6.32
CA PHE A 204 -13.72 16.46 5.55
C PHE A 204 -14.27 17.81 5.99
N SER A 205 -14.83 18.56 5.03
CA SER A 205 -15.41 19.89 5.26
C SER A 205 -16.82 19.83 5.82
N ASP A 206 -17.57 18.78 5.46
CA ASP A 206 -18.95 18.56 5.88
C ASP A 206 -19.12 17.13 6.41
N ARG A 207 -19.63 17.02 7.64
CA ARG A 207 -19.87 15.74 8.31
C ARG A 207 -21.05 15.00 7.70
N ASP A 208 -22.11 15.73 7.36
CA ASP A 208 -23.35 15.12 6.93
C ASP A 208 -23.17 14.51 5.52
N ASP A 209 -22.41 15.18 4.64
CA ASP A 209 -21.97 14.64 3.34
C ASP A 209 -21.12 13.36 3.50
N MET A 210 -20.17 13.36 4.45
CA MET A 210 -19.34 12.17 4.69
C MET A 210 -20.15 10.99 5.24
N ASN A 211 -21.10 11.25 6.13
CA ASN A 211 -22.02 10.24 6.66
C ASN A 211 -22.92 9.66 5.56
N GLU A 212 -23.46 10.50 4.67
CA GLU A 212 -24.25 10.06 3.52
C GLU A 212 -23.41 9.21 2.57
N LEU A 213 -22.15 9.59 2.33
CA LEU A 213 -21.26 8.83 1.46
C LEU A 213 -20.90 7.47 2.04
N LEU A 214 -20.56 7.40 3.34
CA LEU A 214 -20.28 6.14 4.03
C LEU A 214 -21.50 5.21 3.98
N LEU A 215 -22.68 5.76 4.25
CA LEU A 215 -23.94 5.02 4.17
C LEU A 215 -24.16 4.46 2.75
N THR A 216 -24.05 5.32 1.74
CA THR A 216 -24.24 4.95 0.33
C THR A 216 -23.23 3.89 -0.11
N CYS A 217 -21.95 4.06 0.26
CA CYS A 217 -20.90 3.10 -0.03
C CYS A 217 -21.19 1.73 0.59
N PHE A 218 -21.50 1.65 1.89
CA PHE A 218 -21.75 0.37 2.55
C PHE A 218 -23.02 -0.31 2.07
N VAL A 219 -24.12 0.45 1.87
CA VAL A 219 -25.34 -0.10 1.27
C VAL A 219 -25.07 -0.63 -0.14
N GLY A 220 -24.36 0.13 -0.98
CA GLY A 220 -23.97 -0.29 -2.32
C GLY A 220 -23.17 -1.59 -2.29
N ARG A 221 -22.11 -1.64 -1.49
CA ARG A 221 -21.23 -2.82 -1.30
C ARG A 221 -21.98 -4.05 -0.80
N MET A 222 -22.88 -3.90 0.17
CA MET A 222 -23.75 -4.99 0.62
C MET A 222 -24.67 -5.50 -0.50
N SER A 223 -25.28 -4.58 -1.26
CA SER A 223 -26.19 -4.96 -2.36
C SER A 223 -25.49 -5.76 -3.47
N MET A 224 -24.18 -5.51 -3.67
CA MET A 224 -23.31 -6.28 -4.58
C MET A 224 -22.89 -7.66 -4.04
N GLY A 225 -23.24 -8.01 -2.79
CA GLY A 225 -22.73 -9.22 -2.13
C GLY A 225 -21.24 -9.14 -1.77
N LYS A 226 -20.70 -7.93 -1.66
CA LYS A 226 -19.29 -7.64 -1.36
C LYS A 226 -19.23 -6.64 -0.20
N PRO A 227 -19.67 -6.99 1.03
CA PRO A 227 -19.67 -6.04 2.13
C PRO A 227 -18.24 -5.63 2.53
N ILE A 228 -18.10 -4.42 3.05
CA ILE A 228 -16.95 -4.06 3.89
C ILE A 228 -17.32 -4.49 5.29
N GLU A 229 -16.54 -5.38 5.88
CA GLU A 229 -16.84 -5.99 7.17
C GLU A 229 -16.28 -5.18 8.34
N THR A 230 -15.18 -4.46 8.13
CA THR A 230 -14.51 -3.68 9.17
C THR A 230 -14.04 -2.34 8.63
N LEU A 231 -14.34 -1.28 9.38
CA LEU A 231 -13.80 0.05 9.19
C LEU A 231 -12.99 0.41 10.44
N ALA A 232 -11.68 0.59 10.30
CA ALA A 232 -10.81 1.06 11.37
C ALA A 232 -10.59 2.57 11.22
N LEU A 233 -10.85 3.32 12.29
CA LEU A 233 -10.77 4.77 12.35
C LEU A 233 -10.03 5.20 13.63
N THR A 234 -9.42 6.38 13.62
CA THR A 234 -8.91 6.96 14.87
C THR A 234 -10.06 7.33 15.80
N ARG A 235 -9.79 7.39 17.12
CA ARG A 235 -10.75 7.88 18.11
C ARG A 235 -11.34 9.23 17.73
N THR A 236 -10.47 10.15 17.30
CA THR A 236 -10.84 11.49 16.85
C THR A 236 -11.83 11.45 15.68
N ASP A 237 -11.61 10.56 14.70
CA ASP A 237 -12.49 10.46 13.53
C ASP A 237 -13.84 9.82 13.85
N ILE A 238 -13.87 8.84 14.76
CA ILE A 238 -15.12 8.28 15.30
C ILE A 238 -15.93 9.39 15.97
N ASP A 239 -15.29 10.20 16.82
CA ASP A 239 -15.96 11.27 17.55
C ASP A 239 -16.47 12.39 16.60
N LYS A 240 -15.74 12.70 15.51
CA LYS A 240 -16.17 13.67 14.47
C LYS A 240 -17.38 13.18 13.66
N LEU A 241 -17.46 11.89 13.34
CA LEU A 241 -18.53 11.31 12.53
C LEU A 241 -19.78 10.98 13.34
N SER A 242 -19.66 10.94 14.66
CA SER A 242 -20.78 10.70 15.56
C SER A 242 -21.77 11.87 15.57
N VAL A 243 -23.04 11.55 15.79
CA VAL A 243 -24.13 12.53 15.81
C VAL A 243 -24.35 13.01 17.23
N TYR A 244 -24.28 14.32 17.42
CA TYR A 244 -24.66 14.98 18.67
C TYR A 244 -25.96 15.74 18.45
N ASP A 245 -27.04 15.27 19.09
CA ASP A 245 -28.34 15.94 19.06
C ASP A 245 -28.88 16.05 20.50
N ASP A 246 -29.34 17.24 20.88
CA ASP A 246 -29.82 17.58 22.23
C ASP A 246 -28.87 17.18 23.40
N GLY A 247 -27.56 17.14 23.14
CA GLY A 247 -26.54 16.76 24.13
C GLY A 247 -26.44 15.25 24.39
N LEU A 248 -27.12 14.43 23.57
CA LEU A 248 -27.02 12.98 23.56
C LEU A 248 -26.17 12.51 22.38
N PHE A 249 -25.43 11.42 22.62
CA PHE A 249 -24.57 10.79 21.63
C PHE A 249 -25.35 9.72 20.87
N TYR A 250 -25.42 9.85 19.55
CA TYR A 250 -26.04 8.87 18.66
C TYR A 250 -24.99 8.31 17.69
N GLN A 251 -25.02 7.00 17.50
CA GLN A 251 -24.26 6.35 16.44
C GLN A 251 -24.88 6.68 15.08
N ALA A 252 -24.03 6.94 14.09
CA ALA A 252 -24.49 7.17 12.73
C ALA A 252 -25.05 5.87 12.12
N GLU A 253 -26.09 5.96 11.29
CA GLU A 253 -26.80 4.79 10.74
C GLU A 253 -25.88 3.80 10.00
N TRP A 254 -24.84 4.31 9.34
CA TRP A 254 -23.87 3.47 8.63
C TRP A 254 -23.04 2.58 9.57
N MET A 255 -22.90 2.93 10.86
CA MET A 255 -22.14 2.16 11.84
C MET A 255 -22.80 0.81 12.18
N ASP A 256 -24.10 0.66 11.92
CA ASP A 256 -24.79 -0.64 12.04
C ASP A 256 -24.45 -1.59 10.89
N LEU A 257 -23.92 -1.06 9.78
CA LEU A 257 -23.63 -1.81 8.55
C LEU A 257 -22.22 -2.39 8.51
N VAL A 258 -21.33 -1.91 9.39
CA VAL A 258 -19.90 -2.25 9.40
C VAL A 258 -19.38 -2.33 10.83
N LYS A 259 -18.47 -3.26 11.12
CA LYS A 259 -17.78 -3.26 12.40
C LYS A 259 -16.80 -2.10 12.46
N VAL A 260 -17.13 -1.06 13.24
CA VAL A 260 -16.20 0.04 13.52
C VAL A 260 -15.23 -0.38 14.63
N VAL A 261 -13.93 -0.23 14.38
CA VAL A 261 -12.88 -0.47 15.35
C VAL A 261 -12.00 0.76 15.50
N GLU A 262 -11.51 1.00 16.71
CA GLU A 262 -10.52 2.03 16.97
C GLU A 262 -9.15 1.56 16.46
N TYR A 263 -8.50 2.40 15.67
CA TYR A 263 -7.13 2.18 15.20
C TYR A 263 -6.15 2.74 16.23
N GLU A 264 -5.34 1.86 16.81
CA GLU A 264 -4.19 2.20 17.66
C GLU A 264 -2.95 2.18 16.77
N SER A 265 -2.24 3.31 16.64
CA SER A 265 -1.00 3.37 15.85
C SER A 265 0.12 2.65 16.57
N ASP A 266 0.81 1.74 15.87
CA ASP A 266 2.00 1.03 16.37
C ASP A 266 3.21 1.94 16.67
N ASP A 267 3.15 3.24 16.38
CA ASP A 267 4.24 4.21 16.61
C ASP A 267 4.51 4.54 18.10
N GLU A 268 3.76 3.93 19.03
CA GLU A 268 3.97 4.03 20.49
C GLU A 268 4.73 2.85 21.12
N ALA A 269 5.32 1.93 20.33
CA ALA A 269 6.06 0.75 20.83
C ALA A 269 7.59 0.84 20.75
#